data_AF-A0AAV0PVT4-F1
#
_entry.id   AF-A0AAV0PVT4-F1
#
_cell.length_a   1.000
_cell.length_b   1.000
_cell.length_c   1.000
_cell.angle_alpha   90.00
_cell.angle_beta   90.00
_cell.angle_gamma   90.00
#
_symmetry.space_group_name_H-M   'P 1'
#
loop_
_entity.id
_entity.type
_entity.pdbx_description
1 polymer ?
#
loop_
_entity_poly.entity_id
_entity_poly.type
_entity_poly.pdbx_seq_one_letter_code
_entity_poly.pdbx_strand_id
1 'polypeptide(L)'
;MILANCLFRSGGCAILLTNKRSLRHRCIFKLKTLVRTHHGGKDESYGCCIQKEDEQGRLGFHLAKNLPKAATRAFVDNLREISPKILPVRELVRFVAVYSMRKLKGLRGKPPVINFKTGVEHFCIHTGGKAVIDGIGASLELSEHDLEPARMTLHRWGNTSASSLWYVLGYMEAKRRLKRGDRVLMISFGAGFKCNSCVWEVMRESGSGSGCGATVWDDCIQSYPPNSLANPFMAKYGWINNEDPATFVLPE
;
A
#
# COMPACT_ATOMS: atom_id res chain seq x y z
N MET A 1 23.51 4.13 -3.79
CA MET A 1 22.08 4.36 -3.47
C MET A 1 21.16 4.25 -4.70
N ILE A 2 21.44 3.33 -5.63
CA ILE A 2 20.80 3.34 -6.95
C ILE A 2 19.32 2.95 -6.93
N LEU A 3 18.91 2.10 -5.97
CA LEU A 3 17.54 1.60 -5.87
C LEU A 3 16.50 2.72 -5.71
N ALA A 4 16.83 3.77 -4.95
CA ALA A 4 15.96 4.93 -4.79
C ALA A 4 15.67 5.61 -6.14
N ASN A 5 16.67 5.70 -7.02
CA ASN A 5 16.53 6.28 -8.35
C ASN A 5 15.66 5.43 -9.29
N CYS A 6 15.57 4.12 -9.04
CA CYS A 6 14.69 3.22 -9.80
C CYS A 6 13.23 3.25 -9.30
N LEU A 7 13.01 3.55 -8.02
CA LEU A 7 11.70 3.50 -7.39
C LEU A 7 10.96 4.84 -7.46
N PHE A 8 11.63 5.92 -7.06
CA PHE A 8 10.98 7.21 -6.83
C PHE A 8 10.73 7.99 -8.12
N ARG A 9 9.57 8.62 -8.18
CA ARG A 9 9.16 9.56 -9.24
C ARG A 9 8.54 10.80 -8.61
N SER A 10 8.53 11.90 -9.35
CA SER A 10 7.86 13.12 -8.90
C SER A 10 6.34 12.97 -9.03
N GLY A 11 5.61 13.43 -8.02
CA GLY A 11 4.16 13.48 -8.00
C GLY A 11 3.65 14.43 -6.93
N GLY A 12 2.38 14.78 -7.00
CA GLY A 12 1.76 15.72 -6.09
C GLY A 12 0.27 15.47 -5.95
N CYS A 13 -0.29 15.86 -4.80
CA CYS A 13 -1.71 15.77 -4.52
C CYS A 13 -2.11 16.88 -3.56
N ALA A 14 -3.33 17.38 -3.69
CA ALA A 14 -3.93 18.33 -2.76
C ALA A 14 -5.29 17.78 -2.32
N ILE A 15 -5.56 17.81 -1.02
CA ILE A 15 -6.77 17.25 -0.42
C ILE A 15 -7.39 18.30 0.48
N LEU A 16 -8.65 18.63 0.23
CA LEU A 16 -9.42 19.53 1.06
C LEU A 16 -10.19 18.74 2.13
N LEU A 17 -9.91 19.01 3.40
CA LEU A 17 -10.59 18.40 4.54
C LEU A 17 -11.52 19.41 5.20
N THR A 18 -12.65 18.94 5.72
CA THR A 18 -13.61 19.78 6.45
C THR A 18 -14.27 19.00 7.57
N ASN A 19 -14.52 19.66 8.69
CA ASN A 19 -15.34 19.19 9.80
C ASN A 19 -16.76 19.81 9.80
N LYS A 20 -17.06 20.69 8.83
CA LYS A 20 -18.36 21.39 8.76
C LYS A 20 -19.46 20.44 8.31
N ARG A 21 -20.44 20.17 9.18
CA ARG A 21 -21.59 19.30 8.88
C ARG A 21 -22.42 19.78 7.69
N SER A 22 -22.53 21.09 7.48
CA SER A 22 -23.25 21.68 6.34
C SER A 22 -22.66 21.29 4.98
N LEU A 23 -21.36 21.00 4.92
CA LEU A 23 -20.66 20.59 3.69
C LEU A 23 -20.69 19.08 3.45
N ARG A 24 -21.35 18.29 4.32
CA ARG A 24 -21.36 16.82 4.23
C ARG A 24 -21.82 16.29 2.87
N HIS A 25 -22.78 16.97 2.23
CA HIS A 25 -23.32 16.59 0.92
C HIS A 25 -22.30 16.78 -0.23
N ARG A 26 -21.23 17.55 -0.01
CA ARG A 26 -20.14 17.76 -0.98
C ARG A 26 -18.94 16.84 -0.75
N CYS A 27 -18.87 16.16 0.39
CA CYS A 27 -17.74 15.29 0.72
C CYS A 27 -17.72 14.06 -0.19
N ILE A 28 -16.53 13.68 -0.65
CA ILE A 28 -16.30 12.48 -1.46
C ILE A 28 -16.04 11.27 -0.55
N PHE A 29 -15.27 11.50 0.51
CA PHE A 29 -14.94 10.51 1.53
C PHE A 29 -15.18 11.07 2.93
N LYS A 30 -15.46 10.17 3.88
CA LYS A 30 -15.48 10.46 5.31
C LYS A 30 -14.44 9.60 6.03
N LEU A 31 -13.53 10.23 6.76
CA LEU A 31 -12.58 9.51 7.61
C LEU A 31 -13.33 8.85 8.78
N LYS A 32 -13.14 7.55 8.97
CA LYS A 32 -13.76 6.76 10.05
C LYS A 32 -12.79 6.47 11.17
N THR A 33 -11.63 5.96 10.80
CA THR A 33 -10.61 5.47 11.73
C THR A 33 -9.25 5.82 11.17
N LEU A 34 -8.32 6.21 12.05
CA LEU A 34 -6.92 6.44 11.73
C LEU A 34 -6.06 5.79 12.82
N VAL A 35 -5.08 4.99 12.42
CA VAL A 35 -4.12 4.33 13.31
C VAL A 35 -2.71 4.54 12.77
N ARG A 36 -1.80 4.91 13.66
CA ARG A 36 -0.38 5.07 13.34
C ARG A 36 0.45 4.22 14.29
N THR A 37 1.30 3.39 13.71
CA THR A 37 2.32 2.60 14.42
C THR A 37 3.69 3.18 14.09
N HIS A 38 4.52 3.41 15.10
CA HIS A 38 5.82 4.07 14.96
C HIS A 38 6.92 3.27 15.65
N HIS A 39 7.89 2.79 14.88
CA HIS A 39 9.05 2.03 15.38
C HIS A 39 10.36 2.84 15.41
N GLY A 40 10.29 4.17 15.33
CA GLY A 40 11.46 5.08 15.40
C GLY A 40 12.42 4.90 16.57
N GLY A 41 11.95 4.34 17.69
CA GLY A 41 12.82 4.05 18.83
C GLY A 41 13.68 2.79 18.68
N LYS A 42 13.60 2.07 17.55
CA LYS A 42 14.43 0.89 17.27
C LYS A 42 15.46 1.26 16.19
N ASP A 43 16.74 1.09 16.48
CA ASP A 43 17.82 1.47 15.55
C ASP A 43 17.68 0.83 14.17
N GLU A 44 17.34 -0.47 14.13
CA GLU A 44 17.07 -1.17 12.87
C GLU A 44 15.96 -0.50 12.04
N SER A 45 14.92 -0.01 12.70
CA SER A 45 13.77 0.62 12.05
C SER A 45 14.09 2.07 11.65
N TYR A 46 14.86 2.77 12.49
CA TYR A 46 15.29 4.15 12.23
C TYR A 46 16.26 4.21 11.05
N GLY A 47 17.28 3.35 11.06
CA GLY A 47 18.34 3.33 10.06
C GLY A 47 17.95 2.67 8.73
N CYS A 48 16.81 1.97 8.63
CA CYS A 48 16.48 1.23 7.40
C CYS A 48 16.03 2.10 6.23
N CYS A 49 15.61 3.35 6.47
CA CYS A 49 15.20 4.30 5.45
C CYS A 49 15.54 5.71 5.92
N ILE A 50 16.62 6.29 5.40
CA ILE A 50 17.12 7.60 5.81
C ILE A 50 17.70 8.36 4.61
N GLN A 51 17.49 9.68 4.59
CA GLN A 51 18.19 10.55 3.65
C GLN A 51 19.61 10.78 4.16
N LYS A 52 20.62 10.46 3.37
CA LYS A 52 22.03 10.67 3.71
C LYS A 52 22.88 10.80 2.45
N GLU A 53 24.11 11.25 2.61
CA GLU A 53 25.09 11.29 1.53
C GLU A 53 25.71 9.91 1.29
N ASP A 54 26.04 9.61 0.04
CA ASP A 54 26.88 8.46 -0.30
C ASP A 54 28.37 8.77 -0.10
N GLU A 55 29.23 7.78 -0.36
CA GLU A 55 30.69 7.91 -0.20
C GLU A 55 31.32 8.99 -1.10
N GLN A 56 30.59 9.45 -2.12
CA GLN A 56 31.00 10.50 -3.05
C GLN A 56 30.36 11.85 -2.70
N GLY A 57 29.72 11.98 -1.52
CA GLY A 57 29.07 13.20 -1.05
C GLY A 57 27.73 13.50 -1.74
N ARG A 58 27.16 12.56 -2.50
CA ARG A 58 25.89 12.80 -3.19
C ARG A 58 24.72 12.48 -2.28
N LEU A 59 23.85 13.45 -2.10
CA LEU A 59 22.64 13.29 -1.30
C LEU A 59 21.68 12.31 -1.96
N GLY A 60 21.19 11.33 -1.18
CA GLY A 60 20.21 10.36 -1.65
C GLY A 60 19.44 9.71 -0.51
N PHE A 61 18.65 8.70 -0.86
CA PHE A 61 17.94 7.88 0.12
C PHE A 61 18.63 6.53 0.28
N HIS A 62 19.07 6.25 1.50
CA HIS A 62 19.53 4.93 1.89
C HIS A 62 18.32 4.05 2.22
N LEU A 63 18.19 2.94 1.49
CA LEU A 63 17.22 1.88 1.74
C LEU A 63 17.98 0.61 2.12
N ALA A 64 17.92 0.23 3.39
CA ALA A 64 18.62 -0.94 3.89
C ALA A 64 17.92 -2.25 3.50
N LYS A 65 18.67 -3.34 3.39
CA LYS A 65 18.13 -4.68 3.06
C LYS A 65 17.11 -5.20 4.07
N ASN A 66 17.17 -4.73 5.33
CA ASN A 66 16.23 -5.10 6.39
C ASN A 66 14.92 -4.28 6.36
N LEU A 67 14.76 -3.31 5.46
CA LEU A 67 13.56 -2.47 5.33
C LEU A 67 12.27 -3.29 5.22
N PRO A 68 12.18 -4.36 4.39
CA PRO A 68 10.96 -5.17 4.31
C PRO A 68 10.59 -5.80 5.66
N LYS A 69 11.57 -6.25 6.44
CA LYS A 69 11.34 -6.83 7.78
C LYS A 69 10.81 -5.77 8.75
N ALA A 70 11.39 -4.56 8.73
CA ALA A 70 10.93 -3.44 9.55
C ALA A 70 9.49 -3.03 9.17
N ALA A 71 9.17 -3.03 7.87
CA ALA A 71 7.84 -2.75 7.34
C ALA A 71 6.81 -3.77 7.80
N THR A 72 7.10 -5.07 7.63
CA THR A 72 6.21 -6.15 8.07
C THR A 72 5.94 -6.08 9.57
N ARG A 73 6.96 -5.78 10.39
CA ARG A 73 6.77 -5.64 11.84
C ARG A 73 5.83 -4.48 12.18
N ALA A 74 6.08 -3.30 11.62
CA ALA A 74 5.21 -2.13 11.82
C ALA A 74 3.79 -2.39 11.31
N PHE A 75 3.65 -3.12 10.21
CA PHE A 75 2.38 -3.51 9.62
C PHE A 75 1.58 -4.45 10.52
N VAL A 76 2.18 -5.54 11.01
CA VAL A 76 1.51 -6.50 11.90
C VAL A 76 1.03 -5.82 13.18
N ASP A 77 1.85 -4.97 13.79
CA ASP A 77 1.46 -4.22 14.99
C ASP A 77 0.36 -3.20 14.69
N ASN A 78 0.37 -2.58 13.49
CA ASN A 78 -0.72 -1.72 13.04
C ASN A 78 -2.03 -2.49 12.81
N LEU A 79 -1.97 -3.70 12.22
CA LEU A 79 -3.13 -4.55 12.01
C LEU A 79 -3.79 -4.94 13.34
N ARG A 80 -3.00 -5.25 14.38
CA ARG A 80 -3.52 -5.56 15.71
C ARG A 80 -4.39 -4.43 16.27
N GLU A 81 -4.00 -3.19 16.02
CA GLU A 81 -4.70 -2.00 16.49
C GLU A 81 -5.93 -1.62 15.66
N ILE A 82 -5.87 -1.78 14.33
CA ILE A 82 -6.97 -1.37 13.44
C ILE A 82 -8.04 -2.46 13.27
N SER A 83 -7.67 -3.75 13.29
CA SER A 83 -8.60 -4.87 13.11
C SER A 83 -9.85 -4.78 14.00
N PRO A 84 -9.74 -4.61 15.33
CA PRO A 84 -10.93 -4.57 16.19
C PRO A 84 -11.81 -3.32 15.95
N LYS A 85 -11.28 -2.27 15.32
CA LYS A 85 -12.00 -1.01 15.05
C LYS A 85 -12.79 -1.04 13.74
N ILE A 86 -12.48 -1.99 12.84
CA ILE A 86 -13.03 -2.00 11.48
C ILE A 86 -13.79 -3.29 11.15
N LEU A 87 -13.51 -4.37 11.88
CA LEU A 87 -14.10 -5.67 11.60
C LEU A 87 -15.41 -5.89 12.36
N PRO A 88 -16.38 -6.61 11.78
CA PRO A 88 -17.54 -7.07 12.50
C PRO A 88 -17.15 -7.95 13.69
N VAL A 89 -17.87 -7.84 14.81
CA VAL A 89 -17.65 -8.66 16.02
C VAL A 89 -17.69 -10.16 15.69
N ARG A 90 -18.55 -10.58 14.76
CA ARG A 90 -18.65 -11.96 14.29
C ARG A 90 -17.32 -12.50 13.75
N GLU A 91 -16.58 -11.68 13.02
CA GLU A 91 -15.28 -12.09 12.44
C GLU A 91 -14.21 -12.20 13.53
N LEU A 92 -14.19 -11.27 14.48
CA LEU A 92 -13.28 -11.32 15.63
C LEU A 92 -13.52 -12.57 16.48
N VAL A 93 -14.78 -12.89 16.77
CA VAL A 93 -15.16 -14.11 17.52
C VAL A 93 -14.77 -15.37 16.75
N ARG A 94 -15.04 -15.44 15.44
CA ARG A 94 -14.62 -16.55 14.58
C ARG A 94 -13.11 -16.77 14.66
N PHE A 95 -12.34 -15.70 14.52
CA PHE A 95 -10.88 -15.76 14.56
C PHE A 95 -10.37 -16.30 15.91
N VAL A 96 -10.87 -15.75 17.02
CA VAL A 96 -10.47 -16.17 18.38
C VAL A 96 -10.85 -17.64 18.64
N ALA A 97 -12.06 -18.06 18.23
CA ALA A 97 -12.50 -19.44 18.38
C ALA A 97 -11.61 -20.43 17.62
N VAL A 98 -11.30 -20.14 16.35
CA VAL A 98 -10.43 -20.99 15.51
C VAL A 98 -8.99 -21.01 16.06
N TYR A 99 -8.47 -19.86 16.49
CA TYR A 99 -7.14 -19.76 17.08
C TYR A 99 -7.02 -20.61 18.35
N SER A 100 -7.97 -20.46 19.28
CA SER A 100 -8.01 -21.24 20.52
C SER A 100 -8.17 -22.73 20.24
N MET A 101 -9.10 -23.12 19.37
CA MET A 101 -9.31 -24.53 19.00
C MET A 101 -8.05 -25.17 18.43
N ARG A 102 -7.32 -24.46 17.55
CA ARG A 102 -6.04 -24.95 17.00
C ARG A 102 -4.97 -25.09 18.07
N LYS A 103 -4.89 -24.11 18.98
CA LYS A 103 -3.95 -24.14 20.11
C LYS A 103 -4.22 -25.32 21.04
N LEU A 104 -5.49 -25.56 21.39
CA LEU A 104 -5.90 -26.72 22.21
C LEU A 104 -5.63 -28.06 21.52
N LYS A 105 -5.88 -28.15 20.21
CA LYS A 105 -5.67 -29.38 19.43
C LYS A 105 -4.22 -29.62 18.99
N GLY A 106 -3.29 -28.72 19.33
CA GLY A 106 -1.89 -28.83 18.91
C GLY A 106 -1.68 -28.87 17.39
N LEU A 107 -2.63 -28.36 16.60
CA LEU A 107 -2.61 -28.46 15.15
C LEU A 107 -1.45 -27.62 14.57
N ARG A 108 -0.49 -28.28 13.93
CA ARG A 108 0.59 -27.63 13.19
C ARG A 108 0.11 -27.28 11.78
N GLY A 109 0.25 -26.01 11.39
CA GLY A 109 -0.17 -25.53 10.08
C GLY A 109 -0.18 -24.01 10.01
N LYS A 110 -0.66 -23.46 8.87
CA LYS A 110 -0.77 -22.01 8.70
C LYS A 110 -1.68 -21.41 9.80
N PRO A 111 -1.26 -20.32 10.46
CA PRO A 111 -2.09 -19.65 11.46
C PRO A 111 -3.41 -19.21 10.82
N PRO A 112 -4.53 -19.18 11.56
CA PRO A 112 -5.76 -18.59 11.05
C PRO A 112 -5.47 -17.13 10.63
N VAL A 113 -6.03 -16.72 9.50
CA VAL A 113 -5.95 -15.34 9.00
C VAL A 113 -7.30 -14.67 9.23
N ILE A 114 -7.24 -13.39 9.59
CA ILE A 114 -8.42 -12.54 9.73
C ILE A 114 -8.88 -12.13 8.33
N ASN A 115 -10.17 -12.31 8.04
CA ASN A 115 -10.72 -11.92 6.76
C ASN A 115 -11.10 -10.43 6.77
N PHE A 116 -10.18 -9.58 6.32
CA PHE A 116 -10.40 -8.14 6.25
C PHE A 116 -11.52 -7.72 5.31
N LYS A 117 -11.83 -8.53 4.29
CA LYS A 117 -12.90 -8.25 3.32
C LYS A 117 -14.30 -8.24 3.94
N THR A 118 -14.43 -8.71 5.18
CA THR A 118 -15.69 -8.62 5.94
C THR A 118 -15.96 -7.23 6.51
N GLY A 119 -14.92 -6.40 6.69
CA GLY A 119 -15.02 -5.06 7.24
C GLY A 119 -14.68 -3.95 6.25
N VAL A 120 -14.06 -4.26 5.12
CA VAL A 120 -13.71 -3.27 4.08
C VAL A 120 -13.90 -3.86 2.68
N GLU A 121 -14.34 -3.01 1.75
CA GLU A 121 -14.65 -3.38 0.37
C GLU A 121 -13.46 -3.13 -0.57
N HIS A 122 -12.62 -2.14 -0.26
CA HIS A 122 -11.49 -1.75 -1.13
C HIS A 122 -10.19 -1.59 -0.34
N PHE A 123 -9.06 -1.88 -1.00
CA PHE A 123 -7.72 -1.77 -0.43
C PHE A 123 -6.88 -0.74 -1.20
N CYS A 124 -6.53 0.36 -0.55
CA CYS A 124 -5.69 1.43 -1.10
C CYS A 124 -4.28 1.31 -0.53
N ILE A 125 -3.41 0.61 -1.25
CA ILE A 125 -2.06 0.26 -0.78
C ILE A 125 -1.01 1.23 -1.36
N HIS A 126 -0.15 1.77 -0.52
CA HIS A 126 0.96 2.62 -0.95
C HIS A 126 1.90 1.90 -1.93
N THR A 127 2.28 2.59 -3.02
CA THR A 127 3.17 2.07 -4.07
C THR A 127 4.66 2.13 -3.68
N GLY A 128 5.01 1.58 -2.52
CA GLY A 128 6.38 1.57 -2.04
C GLY A 128 7.35 0.86 -3.00
N GLY A 129 6.87 -0.25 -3.57
CA GLY A 129 7.57 -1.11 -4.53
C GLY A 129 6.84 -2.45 -4.65
N LYS A 130 7.19 -3.25 -5.66
CA LYS A 130 6.52 -4.53 -5.94
C LYS A 130 6.50 -5.46 -4.72
N ALA A 131 7.64 -5.66 -4.07
CA ALA A 131 7.77 -6.54 -2.91
C ALA A 131 6.89 -6.12 -1.73
N VAL A 132 6.66 -4.81 -1.54
CA VAL A 132 5.80 -4.29 -0.46
C VAL A 132 4.34 -4.57 -0.76
N ILE A 133 3.91 -4.35 -2.00
CA ILE A 133 2.54 -4.64 -2.46
C ILE A 133 2.26 -6.14 -2.33
N ASP A 134 3.17 -6.99 -2.83
CA ASP A 134 3.05 -8.45 -2.75
C ASP A 134 3.04 -8.94 -1.30
N GLY A 135 3.88 -8.36 -0.43
CA GLY A 135 3.92 -8.68 1.00
C GLY A 135 2.61 -8.35 1.73
N ILE A 136 1.98 -7.20 1.44
CA ILE A 136 0.65 -6.88 1.97
C ILE A 136 -0.39 -7.86 1.40
N GLY A 137 -0.36 -8.11 0.09
CA GLY A 137 -1.30 -9.01 -0.58
C GLY A 137 -1.30 -10.40 0.03
N ALA A 138 -0.11 -10.96 0.27
CA ALA A 138 0.05 -12.25 0.94
C ALA A 138 -0.42 -12.21 2.41
N SER A 139 -0.16 -11.12 3.13
CA SER A 139 -0.52 -11.00 4.55
C SER A 139 -2.02 -10.85 4.80
N LEU A 140 -2.74 -10.23 3.86
CA LEU A 140 -4.18 -9.97 3.95
C LEU A 140 -5.03 -10.90 3.04
N GLU A 141 -4.40 -11.86 2.37
CA GLU A 141 -5.04 -12.76 1.39
C GLU A 141 -5.84 -12.00 0.31
N LEU A 142 -5.21 -10.95 -0.24
CA LEU A 142 -5.81 -10.11 -1.27
C LEU A 142 -5.74 -10.78 -2.64
N SER A 143 -6.77 -10.55 -3.45
CA SER A 143 -6.84 -11.01 -4.83
C SER A 143 -6.12 -10.04 -5.77
N GLU A 144 -5.86 -10.46 -7.00
CA GLU A 144 -5.29 -9.55 -8.00
C GLU A 144 -6.20 -8.35 -8.28
N HIS A 145 -7.53 -8.51 -8.19
CA HIS A 145 -8.46 -7.38 -8.31
C HIS A 145 -8.22 -6.31 -7.22
N ASP A 146 -7.91 -6.75 -5.98
CA ASP A 146 -7.64 -5.86 -4.85
C ASP A 146 -6.28 -5.16 -4.98
N LEU A 147 -5.29 -5.85 -5.55
CA LEU A 147 -3.93 -5.35 -5.73
C LEU A 147 -3.74 -4.50 -6.99
N GLU A 148 -4.60 -4.69 -8.00
CA GLU A 148 -4.52 -4.03 -9.30
C GLU A 148 -4.35 -2.50 -9.19
N PRO A 149 -5.12 -1.75 -8.37
CA PRO A 149 -4.94 -0.31 -8.27
C PRO A 149 -3.52 0.11 -7.85
N ALA A 150 -2.93 -0.60 -6.88
CA ALA A 150 -1.57 -0.34 -6.43
C ALA A 150 -0.52 -0.77 -7.47
N ARG A 151 -0.72 -1.93 -8.12
CA ARG A 151 0.17 -2.42 -9.19
C ARG A 151 0.18 -1.48 -10.40
N MET A 152 -0.99 -1.06 -10.87
CA MET A 152 -1.10 -0.16 -12.02
C MET A 152 -0.55 1.22 -11.72
N THR A 153 -0.80 1.73 -10.51
CA THR A 153 -0.20 3.00 -10.07
C THR A 153 1.32 2.91 -10.03
N LEU A 154 1.89 1.84 -9.46
CA LEU A 154 3.33 1.63 -9.45
C LEU A 154 3.90 1.50 -10.87
N HIS A 155 3.20 0.79 -11.75
CA HIS A 155 3.61 0.60 -13.14
C HIS A 155 3.62 1.92 -13.93
N ARG A 156 2.55 2.72 -13.87
CA ARG A 156 2.41 3.96 -14.66
C ARG A 156 3.21 5.13 -14.10
N TRP A 157 3.20 5.30 -12.78
CA TRP A 157 3.67 6.51 -12.09
C TRP A 157 4.85 6.27 -11.16
N GLY A 158 5.21 5.02 -10.88
CA GLY A 158 6.26 4.69 -9.90
C GLY A 158 5.84 4.94 -8.46
N ASN A 159 6.83 5.09 -7.59
CA ASN A 159 6.63 5.51 -6.20
C ASN A 159 6.70 7.04 -6.13
N THR A 160 5.55 7.72 -6.04
CA THR A 160 5.48 9.18 -5.88
C THR A 160 5.49 9.60 -4.41
N SER A 161 6.10 8.78 -3.54
CA SER A 161 6.18 9.03 -2.10
C SER A 161 4.78 9.21 -1.48
N ALA A 162 4.57 10.24 -0.68
CA ALA A 162 3.31 10.48 0.03
C ALA A 162 2.08 10.59 -0.90
N SER A 163 2.25 11.05 -2.15
CA SER A 163 1.12 11.21 -3.07
C SER A 163 0.60 9.91 -3.67
N SER A 164 1.39 8.82 -3.63
CA SER A 164 1.06 7.54 -4.25
C SER A 164 -0.34 7.02 -3.89
N LEU A 165 -0.76 7.16 -2.63
CA LEU A 165 -2.07 6.69 -2.18
C LEU A 165 -3.22 7.36 -2.93
N TRP A 166 -3.09 8.65 -3.25
CA TRP A 166 -4.12 9.39 -3.96
C TRP A 166 -4.17 9.02 -5.44
N TYR A 167 -3.05 8.60 -6.02
CA TYR A 167 -3.03 8.05 -7.37
C TYR A 167 -3.72 6.67 -7.40
N VAL A 168 -3.51 5.84 -6.38
CA VAL A 168 -4.22 4.55 -6.22
C VAL A 168 -5.73 4.77 -6.04
N LEU A 169 -6.11 5.74 -5.22
CA LEU A 169 -7.52 6.12 -5.04
C LEU A 169 -8.13 6.64 -6.35
N GLY A 170 -7.42 7.52 -7.06
CA GLY A 170 -7.82 8.03 -8.36
C GLY A 170 -7.99 6.94 -9.41
N TYR A 171 -7.16 5.88 -9.38
CA TYR A 171 -7.34 4.72 -10.26
C TYR A 171 -8.69 4.03 -9.99
N MET A 172 -9.03 3.81 -8.72
CA MET A 172 -10.29 3.19 -8.33
C MET A 172 -11.50 4.06 -8.70
N GLU A 173 -11.39 5.39 -8.54
CA GLU A 173 -12.41 6.35 -8.97
C GLU A 173 -12.60 6.34 -10.50
N ALA A 174 -11.49 6.40 -11.26
CA ALA A 174 -11.52 6.40 -12.72
C ALA A 174 -12.05 5.07 -13.29
N LYS A 175 -11.81 3.94 -12.60
CA LYS A 175 -12.43 2.64 -12.90
C LYS A 175 -13.86 2.49 -12.38
N ARG A 176 -14.42 3.51 -11.72
CA ARG A 176 -15.76 3.51 -11.12
C ARG A 176 -15.99 2.32 -10.19
N ARG A 177 -14.96 1.94 -9.43
CA ARG A 177 -15.03 0.81 -8.47
C ARG A 177 -15.71 1.19 -7.16
N LEU A 178 -15.68 2.48 -6.81
CA LEU A 178 -16.13 2.98 -5.50
C LEU A 178 -17.61 3.33 -5.51
N LYS A 179 -18.40 2.62 -4.71
CA LYS A 179 -19.83 2.87 -4.51
C LYS A 179 -20.08 3.57 -3.19
N ARG A 180 -21.16 4.36 -3.13
CA ARG A 180 -21.55 5.05 -1.90
C ARG A 180 -21.81 4.04 -0.78
N GLY A 181 -21.18 4.27 0.37
CA GLY A 181 -21.25 3.40 1.55
C GLY A 181 -20.08 2.42 1.67
N ASP A 182 -19.32 2.20 0.59
CA ASP A 182 -18.14 1.34 0.63
C ASP A 182 -17.07 1.89 1.59
N ARG A 183 -16.29 1.00 2.17
CA ARG A 183 -15.16 1.31 3.05
C ARG A 183 -13.85 0.98 2.35
N VAL A 184 -12.95 1.95 2.33
CA VAL A 184 -11.62 1.83 1.74
C VAL A 184 -10.59 1.77 2.87
N LEU A 185 -9.87 0.66 3.00
CA LEU A 185 -8.71 0.55 3.88
C LEU A 185 -7.48 1.10 3.15
N MET A 186 -6.97 2.23 3.62
CA MET A 186 -5.78 2.87 3.08
C MET A 186 -4.57 2.57 3.97
N ILE A 187 -3.48 2.09 3.39
CA ILE A 187 -2.29 1.63 4.12
C ILE A 187 -1.03 2.25 3.52
N SER A 188 -0.24 2.92 4.34
CA SER A 188 1.04 3.53 3.94
C SER A 188 2.17 3.24 4.91
N PHE A 189 3.37 3.34 4.36
CA PHE A 189 4.61 3.19 5.08
C PHE A 189 5.47 4.45 4.98
N GLY A 190 6.38 4.63 5.93
CA GLY A 190 7.34 5.72 5.90
C GLY A 190 8.54 5.47 6.80
N ALA A 191 9.57 6.31 6.65
CA ALA A 191 10.79 6.25 7.45
C ALA A 191 10.51 6.35 8.96
N GLY A 192 11.24 5.56 9.75
CA GLY A 192 11.07 5.45 11.20
C GLY A 192 11.28 4.04 11.76
N PHE A 193 10.65 2.96 11.34
CA PHE A 193 9.67 2.74 10.31
C PHE A 193 8.26 2.99 10.84
N LYS A 194 7.39 3.53 9.98
CA LYS A 194 6.01 3.89 10.31
C LYS A 194 5.06 3.10 9.45
N CYS A 195 3.95 2.66 10.03
CA CYS A 195 2.79 2.16 9.30
C CYS A 195 1.60 3.04 9.68
N ASN A 196 0.97 3.69 8.71
CA ASN A 196 -0.27 4.42 8.92
C ASN A 196 -1.38 3.69 8.16
N SER A 197 -2.50 3.48 8.84
CA SER A 197 -3.71 2.94 8.25
C SER A 197 -4.90 3.82 8.58
N CYS A 198 -5.78 3.99 7.61
CA CYS A 198 -7.06 4.64 7.84
C CYS A 198 -8.17 3.97 7.05
N VAL A 199 -9.40 4.14 7.54
CA VAL A 199 -10.60 3.71 6.84
C VAL A 199 -11.39 4.93 6.41
N TRP A 200 -11.68 4.99 5.12
CA TRP A 200 -12.55 5.97 4.50
C TRP A 200 -13.90 5.33 4.19
N GLU A 201 -15.00 6.04 4.43
CA GLU A 201 -16.34 5.70 3.92
C GLU A 201 -16.60 6.54 2.68
N VAL A 202 -16.96 5.90 1.56
CA VAL A 202 -17.31 6.56 0.30
C VAL A 202 -18.65 7.26 0.48
N MET A 203 -18.67 8.58 0.35
CA MET A 203 -19.86 9.40 0.57
C MET A 203 -20.66 9.64 -0.72
N ARG A 204 -20.00 9.50 -1.87
CA ARG A 204 -20.57 9.71 -3.21
C ARG A 204 -19.93 8.76 -4.23
N GLU A 205 -20.74 8.27 -5.17
CA GLU A 205 -20.29 7.41 -6.26
C GLU A 205 -19.55 8.19 -7.37
N SER A 206 -18.55 7.55 -7.97
CA SER A 206 -17.76 8.11 -9.07
C SER A 206 -18.65 8.36 -10.30
N GLY A 207 -18.71 9.61 -10.79
CA GLY A 207 -19.49 9.99 -11.97
C GLY A 207 -20.88 10.59 -11.71
N SER A 208 -21.31 10.72 -10.45
CA SER A 208 -22.63 11.28 -10.07
C SER A 208 -22.68 12.82 -9.97
N GLY A 209 -22.06 13.53 -10.92
CA GLY A 209 -22.08 14.99 -11.02
C GLY A 209 -20.70 15.67 -10.91
N SER A 210 -20.66 16.94 -11.33
CA SER A 210 -19.51 17.83 -11.63
C SER A 210 -18.51 18.13 -10.49
N GLY A 211 -18.34 17.23 -9.52
CA GLY A 211 -17.46 17.44 -8.37
C GLY A 211 -16.45 16.32 -8.12
N CYS A 212 -16.31 15.34 -9.00
CA CYS A 212 -15.10 14.50 -9.03
C CYS A 212 -14.13 15.29 -9.90
N GLY A 213 -13.17 15.99 -9.27
CA GLY A 213 -12.14 16.71 -10.00
C GLY A 213 -11.39 15.78 -10.94
N ALA A 214 -10.81 16.34 -12.00
CA ALA A 214 -10.03 15.55 -12.94
C ALA A 214 -8.98 14.72 -12.18
N THR A 215 -8.93 13.42 -12.45
CA THR A 215 -7.92 12.54 -11.87
C THR A 215 -6.73 12.46 -12.81
N VAL A 216 -5.57 12.10 -12.26
CA VAL A 216 -4.36 11.81 -13.05
C VAL A 216 -4.52 10.63 -14.02
N TRP A 217 -5.67 9.95 -14.02
CA TRP A 217 -5.94 8.79 -14.86
C TRP A 217 -6.93 9.06 -16.00
N ASP A 218 -7.58 10.22 -16.03
CA ASP A 218 -8.72 10.46 -16.92
C ASP A 218 -8.36 10.29 -18.41
N ASP A 219 -7.11 10.61 -18.78
CA ASP A 219 -6.56 10.52 -20.13
C ASP A 219 -6.16 9.09 -20.55
N CYS A 220 -5.90 8.20 -19.60
CA CYS A 220 -5.29 6.91 -19.89
C CYS A 220 -5.97 5.69 -19.25
N ILE A 221 -6.99 5.86 -18.40
CA ILE A 221 -7.58 4.78 -17.61
C ILE A 221 -8.14 3.62 -18.46
N GLN A 222 -8.59 3.91 -19.68
CA GLN A 222 -9.15 2.91 -20.59
C GLN A 222 -8.09 1.93 -21.10
N SER A 223 -6.81 2.34 -21.11
CA SER A 223 -5.68 1.49 -21.53
C SER A 223 -5.11 0.63 -20.40
N TYR A 224 -5.69 0.69 -19.20
CA TYR A 224 -5.24 -0.07 -18.03
C TYR A 224 -6.25 -1.14 -17.59
N PRO A 225 -5.82 -2.28 -17.05
CA PRO A 225 -4.43 -2.76 -17.05
C PRO A 225 -3.95 -3.06 -18.48
N PRO A 226 -2.65 -2.91 -18.77
CA PRO A 226 -2.11 -3.29 -20.07
C PRO A 226 -2.16 -4.82 -20.24
N ASN A 227 -2.20 -5.29 -21.49
CA ASN A 227 -2.25 -6.72 -21.82
C ASN A 227 -1.05 -7.51 -21.28
N SER A 228 0.08 -6.86 -21.08
CA SER A 228 1.29 -7.46 -20.52
C SER A 228 2.01 -6.48 -19.61
N LEU A 229 2.49 -7.00 -18.48
CA LEU A 229 3.41 -6.30 -17.57
C LEU A 229 4.86 -6.76 -17.78
N ALA A 230 5.15 -7.46 -18.88
CA ALA A 230 6.49 -7.88 -19.20
C ALA A 230 7.39 -6.65 -19.36
N ASN A 231 8.46 -6.61 -18.57
CA ASN A 231 9.43 -5.53 -18.66
C ASN A 231 10.17 -5.67 -20.01
N PRO A 232 10.06 -4.68 -20.92
CA PRO A 232 10.64 -4.75 -22.26
C PRO A 232 12.17 -4.87 -22.23
N PHE A 233 12.79 -4.46 -21.13
CA PHE A 233 14.22 -4.55 -20.93
C PHE A 233 14.69 -5.93 -20.47
N MET A 234 13.79 -6.86 -20.14
CA MET A 234 14.17 -8.23 -19.72
C MET A 234 14.85 -9.01 -20.84
N ALA A 235 14.50 -8.75 -22.10
CA ALA A 235 15.19 -9.38 -23.23
C ALA A 235 16.67 -8.95 -23.30
N LYS A 236 16.97 -7.68 -22.94
CA LYS A 236 18.32 -7.12 -23.02
C LYS A 236 19.15 -7.29 -21.75
N TYR A 237 18.53 -7.13 -20.57
CA TYR A 237 19.20 -7.10 -19.27
C TYR A 237 18.73 -8.20 -18.32
N GLY A 238 17.85 -9.10 -18.75
CA GLY A 238 17.31 -10.15 -17.90
C GLY A 238 18.36 -11.17 -17.44
N TRP A 239 19.47 -11.29 -18.19
CA TRP A 239 20.62 -12.13 -17.86
C TRP A 239 21.19 -11.83 -16.47
N ILE A 240 21.11 -10.57 -16.00
CA ILE A 240 21.58 -10.13 -14.68
C ILE A 240 20.93 -10.94 -13.55
N ASN A 241 19.69 -11.42 -13.73
CA ASN A 241 19.01 -12.20 -12.69
C ASN A 241 19.56 -13.62 -12.51
N ASN A 242 20.37 -14.10 -13.46
CA ASN A 242 20.97 -15.43 -13.45
C ASN A 242 22.44 -15.41 -12.99
N GLU A 243 23.01 -14.22 -12.80
CA GLU A 243 24.38 -14.04 -12.31
C GLU A 243 24.45 -14.23 -10.79
N ASP A 244 25.53 -14.85 -10.30
CA ASP A 244 25.77 -14.96 -8.88
C ASP A 244 26.21 -13.58 -8.33
N PRO A 245 25.48 -13.00 -7.35
CA PRO A 245 25.84 -11.72 -6.75
C PRO A 245 27.25 -11.69 -6.14
N ALA A 246 27.82 -12.85 -5.78
CA ALA A 246 29.15 -12.95 -5.19
C ALA A 246 30.29 -12.87 -6.24
N THR A 247 30.02 -13.19 -7.50
CA THR A 247 31.02 -13.23 -8.57
C THR A 247 30.77 -12.21 -9.68
N PHE A 248 29.64 -11.51 -9.63
CA PHE A 248 29.26 -10.51 -10.63
C PHE A 248 30.24 -9.34 -10.70
N VAL A 249 30.83 -9.14 -11.87
CA VAL A 249 31.62 -7.96 -12.24
C VAL A 249 30.84 -7.17 -13.29
N LEU A 250 30.72 -5.86 -13.11
CA LEU A 250 30.10 -4.98 -14.11
C LEU A 250 30.88 -5.12 -15.44
N PRO A 251 30.21 -5.48 -16.55
CA PRO A 251 30.85 -5.45 -17.87
C PRO A 251 31.31 -4.02 -18.16
N GLU A 252 32.51 -3.86 -18.73
CA GLU A 252 33.00 -2.58 -19.24
C GLU A 252 32.08 -1.98 -20.33
#